data_AF-A0A286T380-F1
#
_entry.id   AF-A0A286T380-F1
#
_cell.length_a   1.000
_cell.length_b   1.000
_cell.length_c   1.000
_cell.angle_alpha   90.00
_cell.angle_beta   90.00
_cell.angle_gamma   90.00
#
_symmetry.space_group_name_H-M   'P 1'
#
loop_
_entity.id
_entity.type
_entity.pdbx_description
1 polymer ?
#
loop_
_entity_poly.entity_id
_entity_poly.type
_entity_poly.pdbx_seq_one_letter_code
_entity_poly.pdbx_strand_id
1 'polypeptide(L)'
;RRGNTSYDTKGVTKSNWVFSTAPEGDLEDAGGMNGVLDATLAVNHVTTTGANWQQGRVIIGQIHANDDEPIRLYYRKLPHHTKGSIYFAHEPREGKEVWVDMVGNSLPNYWDQKATPADPADGIALDEKFSYRINVVANNLEVTLMRPGKADIVKNVDMSKSGYDKGGQY
;
A
#
# COMPACT_ATOMS: atom_id res chain seq x y z
N ARG A 1 -13.02 -11.65 11.38
CA ARG A 1 -13.57 -12.83 12.11
C ARG A 1 -12.95 -13.15 13.48
N ARG A 2 -11.72 -12.74 13.84
CA ARG A 2 -11.11 -13.02 15.18
C ARG A 2 -11.25 -14.49 15.66
N GLY A 3 -11.13 -15.45 14.73
CA GLY A 3 -11.30 -16.88 15.02
C GLY A 3 -12.73 -17.43 14.92
N ASN A 4 -13.77 -16.59 14.82
CA ASN A 4 -15.14 -17.04 14.64
C ASN A 4 -15.40 -17.48 13.18
N THR A 5 -15.58 -18.78 12.96
CA THR A 5 -15.83 -19.37 11.63
C THR A 5 -17.29 -19.33 11.19
N SER A 6 -18.21 -18.81 12.00
CA SER A 6 -19.61 -18.60 11.58
C SER A 6 -19.77 -17.43 10.61
N TYR A 7 -18.76 -16.55 10.52
CA TYR A 7 -18.74 -15.46 9.55
C TYR A 7 -17.93 -15.89 8.33
N ASP A 8 -18.49 -15.66 7.15
CA ASP A 8 -17.78 -15.90 5.90
C ASP A 8 -16.49 -15.07 5.84
N THR A 9 -15.51 -15.60 5.11
CA THR A 9 -14.20 -14.93 4.96
C THR A 9 -14.23 -13.85 3.89
N LYS A 10 -15.16 -13.95 2.93
CA LYS A 10 -15.36 -13.01 1.82
C LYS A 10 -16.73 -12.38 1.94
N GLY A 11 -16.93 -11.23 1.32
CA GLY A 11 -18.22 -10.54 1.33
C GLY A 11 -18.33 -9.56 2.49
N VAL A 12 -19.27 -8.62 2.34
CA VAL A 12 -19.57 -7.61 3.34
C VAL A 12 -20.22 -8.29 4.53
N THR A 13 -19.37 -8.64 5.48
CA THR A 13 -19.72 -9.43 6.66
C THR A 13 -18.97 -8.89 7.86
N LYS A 14 -19.25 -9.45 9.04
CA LYS A 14 -18.51 -9.16 10.27
C LYS A 14 -17.03 -9.58 10.23
N SER A 15 -16.57 -10.21 9.14
CA SER A 15 -15.15 -10.48 8.92
C SER A 15 -14.37 -9.31 8.34
N ASN A 16 -15.02 -8.50 7.51
CA ASN A 16 -14.41 -7.48 6.67
C ASN A 16 -14.91 -6.09 7.07
N TRP A 17 -14.37 -5.06 6.42
CA TRP A 17 -14.69 -3.67 6.69
C TRP A 17 -14.92 -2.95 5.37
N VAL A 18 -15.66 -1.86 5.42
CA VAL A 18 -16.04 -1.07 4.24
C VAL A 18 -15.61 0.39 4.43
N PHE A 19 -15.56 1.18 3.37
CA PHE A 19 -15.36 2.62 3.51
C PHE A 19 -16.62 3.26 4.08
N SER A 20 -16.50 4.35 4.85
CA SER A 20 -17.67 5.06 5.38
C SER A 20 -18.51 5.77 4.31
N THR A 21 -18.13 5.66 3.04
CA THR A 21 -18.86 6.13 1.85
C THR A 21 -19.64 5.01 1.15
N ALA A 22 -19.54 3.77 1.63
CA ALA A 22 -20.33 2.64 1.12
C ALA A 22 -21.84 2.79 1.43
N PRO A 23 -22.72 2.04 0.75
CA PRO A 23 -24.15 2.07 1.01
C PRO A 23 -24.51 1.67 2.44
N GLU A 24 -25.64 2.19 2.96
CA GLU A 24 -26.06 1.99 4.36
C GLU A 24 -26.13 0.50 4.77
N GLY A 25 -26.69 -0.36 3.92
CA GLY A 25 -26.73 -1.81 4.20
C GLY A 25 -25.34 -2.43 4.38
N ASP A 26 -24.35 -1.99 3.60
CA ASP A 26 -22.97 -2.47 3.73
C ASP A 26 -22.34 -1.99 5.05
N LEU A 27 -22.64 -0.75 5.46
CA LEU A 27 -22.18 -0.20 6.75
C LEU A 27 -22.75 -1.01 7.93
N GLU A 28 -24.02 -1.43 7.84
CA GLU A 28 -24.69 -2.23 8.85
C GLU A 28 -24.14 -3.67 8.93
N ASP A 29 -23.81 -4.27 7.77
CA ASP A 29 -23.37 -5.67 7.68
C ASP A 29 -21.87 -5.86 7.99
N ALA A 30 -21.04 -4.85 7.70
CA ALA A 30 -19.60 -4.91 7.91
C ALA A 30 -19.19 -5.08 9.38
N GLY A 31 -18.00 -5.62 9.60
CA GLY A 31 -17.35 -5.72 10.92
C GLY A 31 -16.68 -4.42 11.36
N GLY A 32 -16.55 -3.45 10.47
CA GLY A 32 -15.97 -2.13 10.74
C GLY A 32 -16.13 -1.20 9.55
N MET A 33 -15.93 0.09 9.81
CA MET A 33 -15.91 1.14 8.79
C MET A 33 -14.55 1.83 8.82
N ASN A 34 -14.05 2.20 7.65
CA ASN A 34 -12.72 2.80 7.49
C ASN A 34 -11.62 1.88 8.03
N GLY A 35 -10.37 2.35 8.06
CA GLY A 35 -9.30 1.51 8.57
C GLY A 35 -7.98 2.23 8.73
N VAL A 36 -7.24 1.84 9.76
CA VAL A 36 -5.86 2.26 9.97
C VAL A 36 -4.99 1.02 10.15
N LEU A 37 -3.95 0.91 9.33
CA LEU A 37 -2.87 -0.06 9.49
C LEU A 37 -1.58 0.69 9.82
N ASP A 38 -1.12 0.53 11.06
CA ASP A 38 0.17 1.02 11.55
C ASP A 38 1.16 -0.14 11.68
N ALA A 39 2.37 0.04 11.16
CA ALA A 39 3.45 -0.91 11.35
C ALA A 39 4.78 -0.19 11.57
N THR A 40 5.61 -0.74 12.46
CA THR A 40 7.02 -0.41 12.60
C THR A 40 7.82 -1.65 12.26
N LEU A 41 8.70 -1.56 11.27
CA LEU A 41 9.50 -2.68 10.79
C LEU A 41 10.89 -2.23 10.34
N ALA A 42 11.71 -3.22 10.00
CA ALA A 42 12.89 -3.03 9.17
C ALA A 42 12.86 -4.10 8.07
N VAL A 43 13.24 -3.73 6.84
CA VAL A 43 13.45 -4.72 5.78
C VAL A 43 14.88 -5.24 5.91
N ASN A 44 15.04 -6.51 6.23
CA ASN A 44 16.38 -7.08 6.49
C ASN A 44 17.06 -7.60 5.23
N HIS A 45 16.28 -8.03 4.23
CA HIS A 45 16.81 -8.53 2.97
C HIS A 45 15.78 -8.39 1.85
N VAL A 46 16.28 -8.22 0.62
CA VAL A 46 15.49 -8.26 -0.62
C VAL A 46 16.25 -9.04 -1.68
N THR A 47 15.56 -9.49 -2.73
CA THR A 47 16.22 -10.22 -3.83
C THR A 47 17.26 -9.36 -4.54
N THR A 48 18.41 -9.95 -4.86
CA THR A 48 19.49 -9.27 -5.61
C THR A 48 19.65 -9.80 -7.03
N THR A 49 18.85 -10.79 -7.41
CA THR A 49 18.85 -11.46 -8.72
C THR A 49 17.45 -11.39 -9.36
N GLY A 50 17.35 -11.77 -10.64
CA GLY A 50 16.11 -11.70 -11.43
C GLY A 50 16.15 -10.59 -12.48
N ALA A 51 15.02 -10.34 -13.14
CA ALA A 51 14.93 -9.26 -14.12
C ALA A 51 15.13 -7.90 -13.44
N ASN A 52 15.76 -6.95 -14.13
CA ASN A 52 16.13 -5.65 -13.54
C ASN A 52 14.93 -4.89 -12.95
N TRP A 53 13.74 -5.03 -13.55
CA TRP A 53 12.49 -4.44 -13.08
C TRP A 53 11.80 -5.20 -11.95
N GLN A 54 12.33 -6.36 -11.52
CA GLN A 54 11.83 -7.17 -10.40
C GLN A 54 12.75 -7.13 -9.17
N GLN A 55 14.06 -7.02 -9.40
CA GLN A 55 15.07 -7.04 -8.35
C GLN A 55 14.76 -6.09 -7.18
N GLY A 56 14.93 -6.61 -5.97
CA GLY A 56 14.96 -5.83 -4.75
C GLY A 56 13.61 -5.38 -4.23
N ARG A 57 12.49 -5.79 -4.85
CA ARG A 57 11.14 -5.32 -4.53
C ARG A 57 10.41 -6.26 -3.57
N VAL A 58 9.70 -5.68 -2.60
CA VAL A 58 8.79 -6.40 -1.69
C VAL A 58 7.60 -5.51 -1.35
N ILE A 59 6.40 -6.10 -1.28
CA ILE A 59 5.21 -5.43 -0.75
C ILE A 59 5.19 -5.63 0.76
N ILE A 60 5.00 -4.54 1.51
CA ILE A 60 5.07 -4.54 2.97
C ILE A 60 3.73 -4.22 3.65
N GLY A 61 2.75 -3.68 2.92
CA GLY A 61 1.42 -3.38 3.43
C GLY A 61 0.42 -3.24 2.29
N GLN A 62 -0.82 -3.66 2.51
CA GLN A 62 -1.86 -3.69 1.48
C GLN A 62 -3.25 -3.42 2.07
N ILE A 63 -4.15 -2.91 1.24
CA ILE A 63 -5.60 -3.10 1.37
C ILE A 63 -6.01 -3.90 0.13
N HIS A 64 -6.80 -4.95 0.32
CA HIS A 64 -7.31 -5.81 -0.75
C HIS A 64 -8.83 -5.82 -0.68
N ALA A 65 -9.49 -5.52 -1.79
CA ALA A 65 -10.94 -5.60 -1.96
C ALA A 65 -11.34 -7.00 -2.45
N ASN A 66 -12.45 -7.16 -3.16
CA ASN A 66 -12.80 -8.46 -3.76
C ASN A 66 -11.77 -8.95 -4.78
N ASP A 67 -11.45 -8.09 -5.76
CA ASP A 67 -10.67 -8.45 -6.95
C ASP A 67 -9.49 -7.49 -7.23
N ASP A 68 -9.45 -6.33 -6.56
CA ASP A 68 -8.49 -5.25 -6.79
C ASP A 68 -7.85 -4.79 -5.46
N GLU A 69 -6.73 -4.07 -5.54
CA GLU A 69 -6.06 -3.53 -4.34
C GLU A 69 -6.10 -1.99 -4.26
N PRO A 70 -6.91 -1.41 -3.36
CA PRO A 70 -6.88 0.03 -3.08
C PRO A 70 -5.49 0.58 -2.78
N ILE A 71 -4.61 -0.24 -2.21
CA ILE A 71 -3.19 0.09 -2.07
C ILE A 71 -2.29 -1.15 -1.99
N ARG A 72 -1.14 -1.06 -2.66
CA ARG A 72 0.03 -1.91 -2.41
C ARG A 72 1.25 -1.04 -2.10
N LEU A 73 1.74 -1.08 -0.86
CA LEU A 73 2.93 -0.33 -0.41
C LEU A 73 4.20 -1.17 -0.59
N TYR A 74 5.17 -0.63 -1.29
CA TYR A 74 6.41 -1.30 -1.65
C TYR A 74 7.61 -0.72 -0.93
N TYR A 75 8.54 -1.60 -0.56
CA TYR A 75 9.95 -1.28 -0.40
C TYR A 75 10.72 -1.82 -1.60
N ARG A 76 11.70 -1.06 -2.09
CA ARG A 76 12.63 -1.57 -3.11
C ARG A 76 14.05 -1.05 -2.93
N LYS A 77 15.02 -1.96 -2.86
CA LYS A 77 16.45 -1.61 -2.89
C LYS A 77 17.17 -2.31 -4.04
N LEU A 78 17.75 -1.55 -4.95
CA LEU A 78 18.54 -2.12 -6.05
C LEU A 78 19.85 -2.73 -5.53
N PRO A 79 20.41 -3.76 -6.21
CA PRO A 79 21.60 -4.46 -5.72
C PRO A 79 22.82 -3.55 -5.51
N HIS A 80 22.97 -2.52 -6.35
CA HIS A 80 24.09 -1.57 -6.32
C HIS A 80 23.82 -0.30 -5.50
N HIS A 81 22.62 -0.17 -4.90
CA HIS A 81 22.29 0.95 -4.01
C HIS A 81 22.58 0.60 -2.56
N THR A 82 22.82 1.61 -1.75
CA THR A 82 22.94 1.47 -0.29
C THR A 82 21.59 1.60 0.40
N LYS A 83 20.65 2.36 -0.18
CA LYS A 83 19.30 2.59 0.37
C LYS A 83 18.19 2.15 -0.59
N GLY A 84 17.03 1.89 -0.02
CA GLY A 84 15.80 1.54 -0.73
C GLY A 84 14.82 2.70 -0.85
N SER A 85 13.99 2.64 -1.89
CA SER A 85 12.83 3.48 -2.13
C SER A 85 11.60 2.96 -1.37
N ILE A 86 10.68 3.87 -1.05
CA ILE A 86 9.30 3.57 -0.63
C ILE A 86 8.35 4.25 -1.62
N TYR A 87 7.42 3.48 -2.16
CA TYR A 87 6.39 3.94 -3.08
C TYR A 87 5.19 3.01 -2.97
N PHE A 88 4.03 3.45 -3.44
CA PHE A 88 2.85 2.60 -3.48
C PHE A 88 2.12 2.71 -4.81
N ALA A 89 1.31 1.69 -5.08
CA ALA A 89 0.33 1.73 -6.15
C ALA A 89 -1.08 1.81 -5.56
N HIS A 90 -1.93 2.62 -6.18
CA HIS A 90 -3.38 2.61 -6.00
C HIS A 90 -4.02 2.07 -7.26
N GLU A 91 -4.74 0.96 -7.16
CA GLU A 91 -5.51 0.41 -8.26
C GLU A 91 -7.00 0.76 -8.08
N PRO A 92 -7.58 1.61 -8.95
CA PRO A 92 -9.02 1.75 -9.01
C PRO A 92 -9.62 0.49 -9.65
N ARG A 93 -10.84 0.13 -9.27
CA ARG A 93 -11.54 -1.04 -9.84
C ARG A 93 -11.75 -0.95 -11.36
N GLU A 94 -11.88 0.28 -11.84
CA GLU A 94 -11.96 0.59 -13.25
C GLU A 94 -10.99 1.74 -13.55
N GLY A 95 -10.02 1.51 -14.43
CA GLY A 95 -9.10 2.55 -14.87
C GLY A 95 -7.64 2.13 -14.82
N LYS A 96 -6.75 3.13 -14.78
CA LYS A 96 -5.31 2.90 -14.72
C LYS A 96 -4.82 2.97 -13.28
N GLU A 97 -3.99 2.02 -12.93
CA GLU A 97 -3.21 2.04 -11.70
C GLU A 97 -2.36 3.33 -11.59
N VAL A 98 -2.34 3.91 -10.40
CA VAL A 98 -1.60 5.13 -10.08
C VAL A 98 -0.42 4.76 -9.19
N TRP A 99 0.79 5.09 -9.64
CA TRP A 99 2.02 4.89 -8.87
C TRP A 99 2.45 6.19 -8.20
N VAL A 100 2.70 6.14 -6.89
CA VAL A 100 3.06 7.30 -6.07
C VAL A 100 4.38 7.04 -5.34
N ASP A 101 5.38 7.83 -5.68
CA ASP A 101 6.68 7.82 -5.01
C ASP A 101 6.63 8.61 -3.69
N MET A 102 7.07 7.99 -2.59
CA MET A 102 7.22 8.68 -1.29
C MET A 102 8.68 9.08 -1.06
N VAL A 103 9.60 8.12 -1.26
CA VAL A 103 11.05 8.30 -1.18
C VAL A 103 11.70 7.51 -2.31
N GLY A 104 12.58 8.15 -3.08
CA GLY A 104 13.14 7.54 -4.27
C GLY A 104 12.07 7.37 -5.35
N ASN A 105 12.14 6.26 -6.11
CA ASN A 105 11.13 5.92 -7.11
C ASN A 105 11.04 4.41 -7.38
N SER A 106 10.06 4.03 -8.20
CA SER A 106 9.79 2.65 -8.59
C SER A 106 10.68 2.11 -9.75
N LEU A 107 11.67 2.86 -10.23
CA LEU A 107 12.47 2.51 -11.42
C LEU A 107 13.64 1.56 -11.08
N PRO A 108 14.20 0.85 -12.09
CA PRO A 108 13.59 0.58 -13.40
C PRO A 108 12.32 -0.25 -13.24
N ASN A 109 11.30 0.00 -14.04
CA ASN A 109 10.03 -0.73 -14.00
C ASN A 109 9.76 -1.45 -15.34
N TYR A 110 8.65 -2.18 -15.45
CA TYR A 110 8.37 -2.99 -16.63
C TYR A 110 8.33 -2.15 -17.92
N TRP A 111 7.80 -0.92 -17.82
CA TRP A 111 7.61 0.02 -18.93
C TRP A 111 8.89 0.79 -19.26
N ASP A 112 9.76 1.03 -18.28
CA ASP A 112 11.07 1.66 -18.45
C ASP A 112 12.18 0.83 -17.78
N GLN A 113 12.64 -0.16 -18.53
CA GLN A 113 13.71 -1.07 -18.12
C GLN A 113 15.11 -0.49 -18.36
N LYS A 114 15.23 0.65 -19.05
CA LYS A 114 16.52 1.31 -19.33
C LYS A 114 16.85 2.39 -18.30
N ALA A 115 15.88 2.78 -17.46
CA ALA A 115 16.10 3.70 -16.36
C ALA A 115 17.26 3.27 -15.45
N THR A 116 18.09 4.25 -15.11
CA THR A 116 19.24 4.12 -14.20
C THR A 116 19.04 5.08 -13.03
N PRO A 117 18.11 4.78 -12.10
CA PRO A 117 17.85 5.68 -10.98
C PRO A 117 19.09 5.79 -10.10
N ALA A 118 19.33 6.98 -9.55
CA ALA A 118 20.36 7.17 -8.54
C ALA A 118 19.96 6.50 -7.21
N ASP A 119 20.96 6.23 -6.35
CA ASP A 119 20.73 5.82 -4.97
C ASP A 119 19.86 6.87 -4.25
N PRO A 120 18.69 6.51 -3.69
CA PRO A 120 17.82 7.48 -3.03
C PRO A 120 18.53 8.05 -1.80
N ALA A 121 18.99 9.30 -1.87
CA ALA A 121 19.74 9.95 -0.79
C ALA A 121 19.00 9.92 0.56
N ASP A 122 17.68 10.14 0.51
CA ASP A 122 16.79 10.06 1.68
C ASP A 122 16.11 8.68 1.82
N GLY A 123 16.58 7.66 1.11
CA GLY A 123 16.10 6.27 1.18
C GLY A 123 16.32 5.60 2.53
N ILE A 124 15.84 4.36 2.63
CA ILE A 124 15.86 3.54 3.84
C ILE A 124 16.79 2.34 3.63
N ALA A 125 17.84 2.21 4.44
CA ALA A 125 18.76 1.08 4.36
C ALA A 125 18.09 -0.23 4.79
N LEU A 126 18.71 -1.37 4.46
CA LEU A 126 18.34 -2.62 5.12
C LEU A 126 18.63 -2.51 6.61
N ASP A 127 17.84 -3.21 7.44
CA ASP A 127 17.91 -3.18 8.91
C ASP A 127 17.60 -1.82 9.56
N GLU A 128 17.34 -0.77 8.78
CA GLU A 128 16.89 0.53 9.29
C GLU A 128 15.41 0.44 9.67
N LYS A 129 15.09 0.80 10.92
CA LYS A 129 13.71 0.85 11.39
C LYS A 129 12.99 2.08 10.84
N PHE A 130 11.80 1.86 10.32
CA PHE A 130 10.86 2.89 9.93
C PHE A 130 9.44 2.45 10.28
N SER A 131 8.50 3.40 10.23
CA SER A 131 7.09 3.09 10.37
C SER A 131 6.32 3.57 9.15
N TYR A 132 5.22 2.90 8.84
CA TYR A 132 4.22 3.42 7.92
C TYR A 132 2.83 3.37 8.55
N ARG A 133 1.97 4.26 8.06
CA ARG A 133 0.53 4.27 8.31
C ARG A 133 -0.18 4.25 6.97
N ILE A 134 -1.11 3.31 6.81
CA ILE A 134 -2.11 3.33 5.73
C ILE A 134 -3.44 3.62 6.42
N ASN A 135 -4.01 4.79 6.14
CA ASN A 135 -5.23 5.29 6.75
C ASN A 135 -6.26 5.57 5.66
N VAL A 136 -7.44 4.96 5.76
CA VAL A 136 -8.58 5.27 4.90
C VAL A 136 -9.69 5.84 5.75
N VAL A 137 -10.16 7.04 5.36
CA VAL A 137 -11.37 7.66 5.91
C VAL A 137 -12.22 8.12 4.74
N ALA A 138 -13.46 7.61 4.67
CA ALA A 138 -14.32 7.82 3.51
C ALA A 138 -13.57 7.42 2.22
N ASN A 139 -13.49 8.32 1.24
CA ASN A 139 -12.77 8.10 -0.01
C ASN A 139 -11.31 8.58 0.02
N ASN A 140 -10.78 9.06 1.16
CA ASN A 140 -9.40 9.52 1.24
C ASN A 140 -8.48 8.39 1.72
N LEU A 141 -7.49 8.03 0.90
CA LEU A 141 -6.36 7.19 1.29
C LEU A 141 -5.17 8.09 1.65
N GLU A 142 -4.79 8.08 2.93
CA GLU A 142 -3.60 8.74 3.44
C GLU A 142 -2.52 7.70 3.76
N VAL A 143 -1.34 7.89 3.17
CA VAL A 143 -0.16 7.06 3.42
C VAL A 143 0.91 7.92 4.06
N THR A 144 1.33 7.55 5.27
CA THR A 144 2.38 8.27 6.01
C THR A 144 3.59 7.37 6.20
N LEU A 145 4.78 7.89 5.90
CA LEU A 145 6.07 7.27 6.18
C LEU A 145 6.76 8.06 7.29
N MET A 146 7.07 7.40 8.40
CA MET A 146 7.71 7.97 9.59
C MET A 146 9.09 7.35 9.78
N ARG A 147 10.10 8.19 10.05
CA ARG A 147 11.49 7.75 10.25
C ARG A 147 12.09 8.47 11.45
N PRO A 148 12.81 7.79 12.36
CA PRO A 148 13.39 8.44 13.54
C PRO A 148 14.23 9.66 13.18
N GLY A 149 13.93 10.81 13.81
CA GLY A 149 14.67 12.06 13.62
C GLY A 149 14.44 12.77 12.28
N LYS A 150 13.48 12.31 11.46
CA LYS A 150 13.10 12.96 10.19
C LYS A 150 11.63 13.38 10.23
N ALA A 151 11.28 14.38 9.42
CA ALA A 151 9.88 14.75 9.22
C ALA A 151 9.13 13.63 8.48
N ASP A 152 7.85 13.50 8.81
CA ASP A 152 6.95 12.56 8.17
C ASP A 152 6.72 12.93 6.70
N ILE A 153 6.63 11.91 5.85
CA ILE A 153 6.25 12.07 4.46
C ILE A 153 4.82 11.55 4.32
N VAL A 154 3.91 12.43 3.92
CA VAL A 154 2.49 12.14 3.76
C VAL A 154 2.10 12.25 2.29
N LYS A 155 1.35 11.26 1.81
CA LYS A 155 0.71 11.26 0.49
C LYS A 155 -0.77 10.96 0.65
N ASN A 156 -1.60 11.69 -0.12
CA ASN A 156 -3.04 11.48 -0.15
C ASN A 156 -3.47 11.07 -1.56
N VAL A 157 -4.43 10.16 -1.64
CA VAL A 157 -5.11 9.77 -2.87
C VAL A 157 -6.61 9.88 -2.66
N ASP A 158 -7.25 10.66 -3.53
CA ASP A 158 -8.72 10.72 -3.61
C ASP A 158 -9.23 9.51 -4.39
N MET A 159 -9.91 8.60 -3.69
CA MET A 159 -10.49 7.38 -4.24
C MET A 159 -11.97 7.54 -4.63
N SER A 160 -12.51 8.76 -4.66
CA SER A 160 -13.92 9.01 -4.97
C SER A 160 -14.36 8.54 -6.35
N LYS A 161 -13.41 8.27 -7.26
CA LYS A 161 -13.66 7.73 -8.61
C LYS A 161 -13.11 6.32 -8.80
N SER A 162 -12.71 5.66 -7.72
CA SER A 162 -12.08 4.34 -7.75
C SER A 162 -13.08 3.18 -7.61
N GLY A 163 -14.35 3.49 -7.30
CA GLY A 163 -15.46 2.53 -7.28
C GLY A 163 -15.56 1.67 -6.02
N TYR A 164 -14.78 1.99 -4.99
CA TYR A 164 -14.76 1.32 -3.68
C TYR A 164 -15.90 1.76 -2.74
N ASP A 165 -16.62 2.81 -3.12
CA ASP A 165 -17.87 3.28 -2.51
C ASP A 165 -19.12 2.57 -3.06
N LYS A 166 -18.97 1.76 -4.12
CA LYS A 166 -20.05 0.90 -4.63
C LYS A 166 -20.32 -0.23 -3.62
N GLY A 167 -21.55 -0.75 -3.59
CA GLY A 167 -21.90 -1.86 -2.70
C GLY A 167 -21.21 -3.18 -3.03
N GLY A 168 -21.02 -4.02 -2.00
CA GLY A 168 -20.55 -5.40 -2.11
C GLY A 168 -19.08 -5.55 -2.50
N GLN A 169 -18.21 -4.61 -2.12
CA GLN A 169 -16.80 -4.54 -2.58
C GLN A 169 -15.75 -5.15 -1.64
N TYR A 170 -16.18 -5.84 -0.59
CA TYR A 170 -15.33 -6.41 0.47
C TYR A 170 -15.91 -7.74 0.93
#